data_AF-A0A0A7LN16-F1
#
_entry.id   AF-A0A0A7LN16-F1
#
_cell.length_a   1.000
_cell.length_b   1.000
_cell.length_c   1.000
_cell.angle_alpha   90.00
_cell.angle_beta   90.00
_cell.angle_gamma   90.00
#
_symmetry.space_group_name_H-M   'P 1'
#
loop_
_entity.id
_entity.type
_entity.pdbx_description
1 polymer ?
#
loop_
_entity_poly.entity_id
_entity_poly.type
_entity_poly.pdbx_seq_one_letter_code
_entity_poly.pdbx_strand_id
1 'polypeptide(L)'
;MALFVLADLVYSFIQNYQLPLDGDLAAIVMPGPGYARVLQDPFGWAAFTQNAHYGAPNRYFAHALLSGYFRHVPLWLQAFLSPIDSVYAAAALFKTLTQALLLYVLVQYSKAITKSQRYARYWLAAALWVPLFQGAGYNGQMGIIDHSITYTCFYAFPLVLLLFWLLPYFRAAVGNDTVGPFTDLQVVVLGLMAIVLAFNGPVIPGAIVVLGIMILVGAGYHLFTGGTASAIVSRLGGRRGMGLLLFFGLLCLYSLYIGRNNSENPVDGPTLWERYKLLPLGVFYQVTGKLGLPLLLLFCLLNNQLLKRFLPDHAAARHLRMVLRWVGWFALGYVLLLPLGGYRVYRPYLLRRDTVLPVILALVAFYGISSYYLLTYLPARAKAWYAGAVLVFGVFL
;
A
#
# COMPACT_ATOMS: atom_id res chain seq x y z
N MET A 1 10.70 -19.30 -13.40
CA MET A 1 10.07 -18.38 -12.43
C MET A 1 10.97 -17.20 -12.08
N ALA A 2 12.17 -17.40 -11.52
CA ALA A 2 13.08 -16.28 -11.24
C ALA A 2 13.40 -15.45 -12.50
N LEU A 3 13.77 -16.13 -13.61
CA LEU A 3 13.99 -15.48 -14.90
C LEU A 3 12.75 -14.72 -15.42
N PHE A 4 11.55 -15.26 -15.19
CA PHE A 4 10.30 -14.60 -15.59
C PHE A 4 10.07 -13.31 -14.81
N VAL A 5 10.27 -13.33 -13.48
CA VAL A 5 10.17 -12.13 -12.64
C VAL A 5 11.24 -11.10 -13.01
N LEU A 6 12.47 -11.54 -13.31
CA LEU A 6 13.53 -10.64 -13.75
C LEU A 6 13.21 -10.01 -15.11
N ALA A 7 12.74 -10.82 -16.07
CA ALA A 7 12.33 -10.33 -17.38
C ALA A 7 11.19 -9.32 -17.28
N ASP A 8 10.21 -9.56 -16.39
CA ASP A 8 9.14 -8.61 -16.11
C ASP A 8 9.67 -7.29 -15.52
N LEU A 9 10.59 -7.33 -14.55
CA LEU A 9 11.16 -6.10 -14.00
C LEU A 9 11.95 -5.30 -15.06
N VAL A 10 12.68 -5.98 -15.95
CA VAL A 10 13.36 -5.33 -17.09
C VAL A 10 12.33 -4.72 -18.03
N TYR A 11 11.24 -5.43 -18.33
CA TYR A 11 10.16 -4.93 -19.16
C TYR A 11 9.45 -3.72 -18.52
N SER A 12 9.13 -3.77 -17.23
CA SER A 12 8.62 -2.64 -16.45
C SER A 12 9.56 -1.44 -16.50
N PHE A 13 10.87 -1.64 -16.41
CA PHE A 13 11.83 -0.55 -16.54
C PHE A 13 11.74 0.11 -17.92
N ILE A 14 11.74 -0.69 -18.99
CA ILE A 14 11.63 -0.19 -20.37
C ILE A 14 10.31 0.57 -20.57
N GLN A 15 9.19 0.03 -20.08
CA GLN A 15 7.89 0.71 -20.15
C GLN A 15 7.95 2.05 -19.41
N ASN A 16 8.44 2.06 -18.17
CA ASN A 16 8.49 3.28 -17.36
C ASN A 16 9.46 4.33 -17.91
N TYR A 17 10.52 3.91 -18.61
CA TYR A 17 11.46 4.80 -19.28
C TYR A 17 10.81 5.58 -20.42
N GLN A 18 9.80 4.99 -21.07
CA GLN A 18 9.08 5.60 -22.19
C GLN A 18 7.87 6.44 -21.76
N LEU A 19 7.55 6.50 -20.46
CA LEU A 19 6.42 7.29 -19.97
C LEU A 19 6.77 8.77 -19.84
N PRO A 20 5.83 9.68 -20.17
CA PRO A 20 6.04 11.11 -19.96
C PRO A 20 6.19 11.44 -18.46
N LEU A 21 6.97 12.48 -18.16
CA LEU A 21 7.08 13.03 -16.82
C LEU A 21 5.78 13.77 -16.44
N ASP A 22 5.38 13.67 -15.18
CA ASP A 22 4.20 14.36 -14.67
C ASP A 22 4.48 15.85 -14.35
N GLY A 23 3.41 16.65 -14.36
CA GLY A 23 3.50 18.10 -14.17
C GLY A 23 3.92 18.55 -12.75
N ASP A 24 3.70 17.71 -11.74
CA ASP A 24 4.03 18.06 -10.35
C ASP A 24 5.55 17.94 -10.09
N LEU A 25 6.25 17.09 -10.86
CA LEU A 25 7.67 16.82 -10.68
C LEU A 25 8.51 18.12 -10.67
N ALA A 26 8.35 18.97 -11.69
CA ALA A 26 9.13 20.20 -11.81
C ALA A 26 8.89 21.15 -10.63
N ALA A 27 7.62 21.33 -10.24
CA ALA A 27 7.22 22.22 -9.16
C ALA A 27 7.65 21.75 -7.77
N ILE A 28 7.98 20.47 -7.60
CA ILE A 28 8.50 19.89 -6.34
C ILE A 28 10.03 19.88 -6.33
N VAL A 29 10.67 19.49 -7.44
CA VAL A 29 12.14 19.41 -7.55
C VAL A 29 12.76 20.81 -7.53
N MET A 30 12.15 21.76 -8.23
CA MET A 30 12.45 23.19 -8.17
C MET A 30 11.28 23.88 -7.46
N PRO A 31 11.26 23.88 -6.12
CA PRO A 31 10.07 24.16 -5.33
C PRO A 31 9.49 25.53 -5.67
N GLY A 32 8.35 25.52 -6.36
CA GLY A 32 7.57 26.73 -6.63
C GLY A 32 6.91 27.26 -5.36
N PRO A 33 6.29 28.46 -5.40
CA PRO A 33 5.67 29.08 -4.23
C PRO A 33 4.64 28.17 -3.52
N GLY A 34 3.93 27.32 -4.27
CA GLY A 34 2.94 26.38 -3.73
C GLY A 34 3.51 25.24 -2.88
N TYR A 35 4.76 24.82 -3.11
CA TYR A 35 5.41 23.69 -2.44
C TYR A 35 6.68 24.06 -1.65
N ALA A 36 7.19 25.28 -1.79
CA ALA A 36 8.35 25.74 -1.02
C ALA A 36 8.10 25.67 0.50
N ARG A 37 6.88 26.00 0.94
CA ARG A 37 6.55 26.04 2.37
C ARG A 37 6.56 24.66 3.02
N VAL A 38 6.11 23.61 2.34
CA VAL A 38 6.13 22.26 2.92
C VAL A 38 7.56 21.80 3.19
N LEU A 39 8.53 22.15 2.33
CA LEU A 39 9.94 21.84 2.56
C LEU A 39 10.59 22.64 3.71
N GLN A 40 9.95 23.72 4.17
CA GLN A 40 10.40 24.54 5.29
C GLN A 40 9.69 24.21 6.61
N ASP A 41 8.64 23.40 6.56
CA ASP A 41 7.80 23.06 7.72
C ASP A 41 7.62 21.53 7.82
N PRO A 42 8.68 20.79 8.19
CA PRO A 42 8.73 19.32 8.06
C PRO A 42 7.67 18.57 8.88
N PHE A 43 7.17 19.20 9.94
CA PHE A 43 6.15 18.63 10.84
C PHE A 43 4.85 19.43 10.83
N GLY A 44 4.66 20.35 9.88
CA GLY A 44 3.45 21.16 9.77
C GLY A 44 3.18 22.05 10.98
N TRP A 45 4.21 22.52 11.66
CA TRP A 45 4.08 23.33 12.88
C TRP A 45 3.39 24.66 12.60
N ALA A 46 3.64 25.29 11.44
CA ALA A 46 2.95 26.51 11.06
C ALA A 46 1.46 26.24 10.76
N ALA A 47 1.13 25.09 10.16
CA ALA A 47 -0.25 24.68 9.96
C ALA A 47 -0.96 24.46 11.32
N PHE A 48 -0.27 23.88 12.30
CA PHE A 48 -0.81 23.64 13.63
C PHE A 48 -0.98 24.92 14.47
N THR A 49 0.04 25.78 14.53
CA THR A 49 0.07 26.94 15.44
C THR A 49 -0.53 28.21 14.86
N GLN A 50 -0.42 28.40 13.54
CA GLN A 50 -0.81 29.64 12.86
C GLN A 50 -1.99 29.41 11.90
N ASN A 51 -2.54 28.20 11.83
CA ASN A 51 -3.49 27.79 10.81
C ASN A 51 -3.00 28.10 9.38
N ALA A 52 -1.68 28.06 9.13
CA ALA A 52 -1.12 28.37 7.83
C ALA A 52 -1.64 27.41 6.74
N HIS A 53 -2.08 27.95 5.61
CA HIS A 53 -2.56 27.18 4.46
C HIS A 53 -1.49 27.13 3.37
N TYR A 54 -1.07 25.92 2.97
CA TYR A 54 -0.11 25.70 1.89
C TYR A 54 -0.22 24.27 1.34
N GLY A 55 0.51 23.98 0.25
CA GLY A 55 0.40 22.70 -0.43
C GLY A 55 0.88 21.55 0.44
N ALA A 56 -0.02 20.59 0.70
CA ALA A 56 0.31 19.30 1.33
C ALA A 56 1.12 19.38 2.66
N PRO A 57 0.60 20.05 3.70
CA PRO A 57 1.32 20.33 4.95
C PRO A 57 1.77 19.09 5.72
N ASN A 58 1.21 17.92 5.40
CA ASN A 58 1.53 16.64 6.03
C ASN A 58 2.33 15.69 5.13
N ARG A 59 3.01 16.20 4.10
CA ARG A 59 3.72 15.36 3.09
C ARG A 59 5.18 15.76 2.90
N TYR A 60 5.83 16.31 3.93
CA TYR A 60 7.22 16.74 3.85
C TYR A 60 8.14 15.66 3.29
N PHE A 61 8.10 14.44 3.84
CA PHE A 61 9.06 13.40 3.45
C PHE A 61 8.87 12.93 2.00
N ALA A 62 7.67 13.00 1.43
CA ALA A 62 7.50 12.70 0.02
C ALA A 62 8.09 13.79 -0.89
N HIS A 63 7.90 15.06 -0.53
CA HIS A 63 8.51 16.18 -1.27
C HIS A 63 10.03 16.17 -1.14
N ALA A 64 10.55 15.96 0.07
CA ALA A 64 11.97 15.87 0.34
C ALA A 64 12.61 14.68 -0.39
N LEU A 65 11.95 13.52 -0.41
CA LEU A 65 12.40 12.35 -1.17
C LEU A 65 12.45 12.64 -2.67
N LEU A 66 11.36 13.17 -3.24
CA LEU A 66 11.28 13.42 -4.68
C LEU A 66 12.31 14.50 -5.10
N SER A 67 12.37 15.61 -4.36
CA SER A 67 13.31 16.70 -4.61
C SER A 67 14.76 16.23 -4.46
N GLY A 68 15.07 15.52 -3.36
CA GLY A 68 16.40 14.98 -3.12
C GLY A 68 16.82 13.97 -4.19
N TYR A 69 15.94 13.03 -4.55
CA TYR A 69 16.23 12.01 -5.54
C TYR A 69 16.53 12.61 -6.92
N PHE A 70 15.67 13.50 -7.41
CA PHE A 70 15.81 14.08 -8.75
C PHE A 70 16.90 15.16 -8.87
N ARG A 71 17.41 15.68 -7.75
CA ARG A 71 18.59 16.56 -7.77
C ARG A 71 19.92 15.82 -7.85
N HIS A 72 19.95 14.53 -7.51
CA HIS A 72 21.21 13.78 -7.42
C HIS A 72 21.29 12.61 -8.40
N VAL A 73 20.24 11.80 -8.52
CA VAL A 73 20.28 10.57 -9.32
C VAL A 73 20.39 10.83 -10.82
N PRO A 74 19.65 11.77 -11.43
CA PRO A 74 19.86 12.11 -12.83
C PRO A 74 21.30 12.57 -13.12
N LEU A 75 21.90 13.38 -12.25
CA LEU A 75 23.30 13.83 -12.41
C LEU A 75 24.29 12.66 -12.37
N TRP A 76 24.06 11.68 -11.50
CA TRP A 76 24.88 10.47 -11.48
C TRP A 76 24.70 9.64 -12.76
N LEU A 77 23.48 9.52 -13.27
CA LEU A 77 23.18 8.79 -14.51
C LEU A 77 23.71 9.50 -15.77
N GLN A 78 23.97 10.81 -15.72
CA GLN A 78 24.59 11.56 -16.82
C GLN A 78 26.02 11.11 -17.14
N ALA A 79 26.66 10.32 -16.26
CA ALA A 79 27.90 9.62 -16.61
C ALA A 79 27.73 8.63 -17.79
N PHE A 80 26.50 8.19 -18.07
CA PHE A 80 26.18 7.19 -19.09
C PHE A 80 25.09 7.62 -20.08
N LEU A 81 24.27 8.62 -19.73
CA LEU A 81 23.09 9.04 -20.48
C LEU A 81 23.12 10.54 -20.78
N SER A 82 22.36 10.96 -21.80
CA SER A 82 22.14 12.39 -22.03
C SER A 82 21.39 13.04 -20.85
N PRO A 83 21.48 14.37 -20.66
CA PRO A 83 20.77 15.05 -19.58
C PRO A 83 19.27 14.75 -19.54
N ILE A 84 18.61 14.70 -20.70
CA ILE A 84 17.18 14.40 -20.78
C ILE A 84 16.92 12.93 -20.43
N ASP A 85 17.62 12.00 -21.08
CA ASP A 85 17.48 10.56 -20.86
C ASP A 85 17.74 10.18 -19.39
N SER A 86 18.67 10.87 -18.73
CA SER A 86 19.00 10.63 -17.32
C SER A 86 17.80 10.84 -16.38
N VAL A 87 16.90 11.78 -16.69
CA VAL A 87 15.71 12.06 -15.88
C VAL A 87 14.65 10.97 -16.07
N TYR A 88 14.43 10.51 -17.30
CA TYR A 88 13.54 9.40 -17.61
C TYR A 88 14.06 8.08 -17.02
N ALA A 89 15.36 7.83 -17.11
CA ALA A 89 16.02 6.67 -16.49
C ALA A 89 15.90 6.70 -14.96
N ALA A 90 16.08 7.86 -14.32
CA ALA A 90 15.88 8.00 -12.88
C ALA A 90 14.43 7.69 -12.47
N ALA A 91 13.44 8.19 -13.22
CA ALA A 91 12.03 7.90 -12.97
C ALA A 91 11.72 6.39 -13.13
N ALA A 92 12.22 5.77 -14.20
CA ALA A 92 12.05 4.35 -14.47
C ALA A 92 12.71 3.47 -13.41
N LEU A 93 13.92 3.85 -12.99
CA LEU A 93 14.67 3.15 -11.94
C LEU A 93 13.91 3.17 -10.62
N PHE A 94 13.43 4.35 -10.18
CA PHE A 94 12.70 4.47 -8.92
C PHE A 94 11.41 3.64 -8.93
N LYS A 95 10.62 3.72 -10.01
CA LYS A 95 9.37 2.95 -10.17
C LYS A 95 9.62 1.44 -10.14
N THR A 96 10.60 0.97 -10.91
CA THR A 96 10.96 -0.45 -11.00
C THR A 96 11.52 -0.97 -9.68
N LEU A 97 12.35 -0.18 -9.00
CA LEU A 97 12.84 -0.52 -7.67
C LEU A 97 11.70 -0.61 -6.66
N THR A 98 10.74 0.31 -6.72
CA THR A 98 9.53 0.28 -5.86
C THR A 98 8.71 -0.99 -6.12
N GLN A 99 8.50 -1.37 -7.39
CA GLN A 99 7.85 -2.64 -7.76
C GLN A 99 8.61 -3.85 -7.19
N ALA A 100 9.93 -3.91 -7.39
CA ALA A 100 10.76 -5.01 -6.92
C ALA A 100 10.74 -5.14 -5.39
N LEU A 101 10.83 -4.02 -4.66
CA LEU A 101 10.72 -4.00 -3.20
C LEU A 101 9.32 -4.44 -2.75
N LEU A 102 8.26 -4.03 -3.43
CA LEU A 102 6.90 -4.44 -3.09
C LEU A 102 6.71 -5.95 -3.29
N LEU A 103 7.16 -6.49 -4.43
CA LEU A 103 7.16 -7.94 -4.70
C LEU A 103 7.91 -8.70 -3.62
N TYR A 104 9.10 -8.22 -3.24
CA TYR A 104 9.87 -8.81 -2.15
C TYR A 104 9.08 -8.83 -0.84
N VAL A 105 8.47 -7.71 -0.42
CA VAL A 105 7.70 -7.64 0.82
C VAL A 105 6.49 -8.57 0.78
N LEU A 106 5.73 -8.58 -0.32
CA LEU A 106 4.58 -9.47 -0.50
C LEU A 106 4.97 -10.95 -0.37
N VAL A 107 6.13 -11.34 -0.93
CA VAL A 107 6.70 -12.68 -0.74
C VAL A 107 6.96 -12.98 0.74
N GLN A 108 7.45 -12.01 1.53
CA GLN A 108 7.67 -12.20 2.98
C GLN A 108 6.36 -12.40 3.76
N TYR A 109 5.29 -11.72 3.38
CA TYR A 109 3.94 -11.95 3.94
C TYR A 109 3.41 -13.35 3.58
N SER A 110 3.61 -13.79 2.34
CA SER A 110 3.24 -15.15 1.91
C SER A 110 3.97 -16.23 2.69
N LYS A 111 5.27 -16.04 2.95
CA LYS A 111 6.06 -16.95 3.79
C LYS A 111 5.49 -17.08 5.20
N ALA A 112 5.14 -15.94 5.81
CA ALA A 112 4.59 -15.92 7.16
C ALA A 112 3.27 -16.72 7.24
N ILE A 113 2.37 -16.55 6.27
CA ILE A 113 1.08 -17.27 6.26
C ILE A 113 1.23 -18.75 5.95
N THR A 114 2.04 -19.08 4.94
CA THR A 114 2.09 -20.46 4.41
C THR A 114 3.08 -21.36 5.13
N LYS A 115 3.93 -20.79 6.00
CA LYS A 115 5.01 -21.47 6.72
C LYS A 115 5.96 -22.27 5.81
N SER A 116 5.97 -21.97 4.51
CA SER A 116 6.84 -22.67 3.55
C SER A 116 8.24 -22.10 3.61
N GLN A 117 9.25 -22.97 3.74
CA GLN A 117 10.68 -22.60 3.80
C GLN A 117 11.43 -22.75 2.46
N ARG A 118 10.78 -23.25 1.40
CA ARG A 118 11.45 -23.58 0.12
C ARG A 118 11.59 -22.36 -0.79
N TYR A 119 12.83 -21.98 -1.10
CA TYR A 119 13.17 -20.84 -1.95
C TYR A 119 12.52 -20.86 -3.35
N ALA A 120 12.49 -22.02 -4.01
CA ALA A 120 11.90 -22.16 -5.34
C ALA A 120 10.41 -21.77 -5.39
N ARG A 121 9.69 -21.95 -4.28
CA ARG A 121 8.27 -21.62 -4.17
C ARG A 121 8.01 -20.11 -4.02
N TYR A 122 9.02 -19.34 -3.65
CA TYR A 122 8.90 -17.89 -3.52
C TYR A 122 8.92 -17.18 -4.87
N TRP A 123 9.71 -17.69 -5.82
CA TRP A 123 9.69 -17.20 -7.19
C TRP A 123 8.37 -17.49 -7.89
N LEU A 124 7.69 -18.59 -7.53
CA LEU A 124 6.33 -18.85 -7.99
C LEU A 124 5.35 -17.81 -7.41
N ALA A 125 5.42 -17.53 -6.10
CA ALA A 125 4.58 -16.48 -5.50
C ALA A 125 4.82 -15.11 -6.15
N ALA A 126 6.07 -14.71 -6.36
CA ALA A 126 6.42 -13.49 -7.07
C ALA A 126 5.87 -13.47 -8.52
N ALA A 127 6.01 -14.58 -9.26
CA ALA A 127 5.51 -14.69 -10.63
C ALA A 127 3.97 -14.55 -10.72
N LEU A 128 3.22 -14.93 -9.68
CA LEU A 128 1.77 -14.76 -9.64
C LEU A 128 1.35 -13.29 -9.50
N TRP A 129 2.18 -12.46 -8.89
CA TRP A 129 1.89 -11.04 -8.69
C TRP A 129 2.30 -10.16 -9.85
N VAL A 130 3.35 -10.54 -10.58
CA VAL A 130 3.91 -9.79 -11.70
C VAL A 130 2.83 -9.20 -12.63
N PRO A 131 1.84 -9.97 -13.15
CA PRO A 131 0.82 -9.41 -14.05
C PRO A 131 -0.06 -8.31 -13.45
N LEU A 132 -0.12 -8.21 -12.12
CA LEU A 132 -0.90 -7.18 -11.40
C LEU A 132 -0.13 -5.85 -11.28
N PHE A 133 1.16 -5.82 -11.61
CA PHE A 133 2.00 -4.62 -11.65
C PHE A 133 2.06 -3.99 -13.06
N GLN A 134 0.98 -4.11 -13.82
CA GLN A 134 0.90 -3.64 -15.20
C GLN A 134 1.14 -2.12 -15.35
N GLY A 135 1.98 -1.74 -16.31
CA GLY A 135 2.15 -0.36 -16.78
C GLY A 135 1.15 0.05 -17.86
N ALA A 136 0.39 -0.87 -18.44
CA ALA A 136 -0.61 -0.61 -19.48
C ALA A 136 -2.04 -0.98 -19.02
N GLY A 137 -3.03 -0.94 -19.93
CA GLY A 137 -4.36 -1.54 -19.73
C GLY A 137 -5.18 -0.98 -18.56
N TYR A 138 -5.26 -1.76 -17.49
CA TYR A 138 -5.98 -1.50 -16.24
C TYR A 138 -5.18 -0.67 -15.23
N ASN A 139 -3.98 -0.19 -15.56
CA ASN A 139 -3.19 0.68 -14.68
C ASN A 139 -4.03 1.86 -14.15
N GLY A 140 -4.83 2.51 -15.01
CA GLY A 140 -5.75 3.60 -14.64
C GLY A 140 -6.80 3.26 -13.57
N GLN A 141 -7.10 1.98 -13.35
CA GLN A 141 -8.11 1.51 -12.39
C GLN A 141 -7.48 0.87 -11.14
N MET A 142 -6.48 0.00 -11.33
CA MET A 142 -5.90 -0.83 -10.26
C MET A 142 -4.36 -0.86 -10.26
N GLY A 143 -3.72 0.03 -11.02
CA GLY A 143 -2.27 0.12 -11.06
C GLY A 143 -1.70 0.51 -9.69
N ILE A 144 -0.71 -0.26 -9.22
CA ILE A 144 0.00 0.02 -7.97
C ILE A 144 1.15 1.00 -8.21
N ILE A 145 1.91 0.79 -9.29
CA ILE A 145 2.95 1.72 -9.73
C ILE A 145 2.29 2.69 -10.71
N ASP A 146 2.30 3.97 -10.34
CA ASP A 146 1.61 5.00 -11.10
C ASP A 146 2.47 5.47 -12.29
N HIS A 147 1.81 5.92 -13.35
CA HIS A 147 2.49 6.57 -14.48
C HIS A 147 3.19 7.86 -14.05
N SER A 148 2.67 8.55 -13.03
CA SER A 148 3.37 9.65 -12.38
C SER A 148 4.43 9.13 -11.41
N ILE A 149 5.64 9.66 -11.54
CA ILE A 149 6.71 9.40 -10.57
C ILE A 149 6.37 10.04 -9.23
N THR A 150 5.78 11.24 -9.24
CA THR A 150 5.28 11.91 -8.04
C THR A 150 4.31 11.01 -7.27
N TYR A 151 3.33 10.40 -7.95
CA TYR A 151 2.38 9.50 -7.29
C TYR A 151 3.03 8.19 -6.82
N THR A 152 4.05 7.69 -7.53
CA THR A 152 4.81 6.53 -7.03
C THR A 152 5.55 6.85 -5.73
N CYS A 153 6.18 8.03 -5.63
CA CYS A 153 6.85 8.49 -4.41
C CYS A 153 5.87 8.80 -3.27
N PHE A 154 4.65 9.27 -3.56
CA PHE A 154 3.68 9.69 -2.56
C PHE A 154 2.77 8.55 -2.08
N TYR A 155 2.59 7.49 -2.88
CA TYR A 155 1.61 6.44 -2.60
C TYR A 155 2.23 5.04 -2.52
N ALA A 156 2.80 4.54 -3.63
CA ALA A 156 3.30 3.17 -3.71
C ALA A 156 4.52 2.93 -2.80
N PHE A 157 5.52 3.81 -2.87
CA PHE A 157 6.74 3.68 -2.07
C PHE A 157 6.47 3.78 -0.55
N PRO A 158 5.64 4.73 -0.06
CA PRO A 158 5.26 4.76 1.35
C PRO A 158 4.50 3.51 1.79
N LEU A 159 3.72 2.87 0.90
CA LEU A 159 3.07 1.60 1.22
C LEU A 159 4.07 0.43 1.30
N VAL A 160 5.11 0.41 0.47
CA VAL A 160 6.23 -0.54 0.64
C VAL A 160 6.83 -0.41 2.03
N LEU A 161 7.14 0.83 2.44
CA LEU A 161 7.66 1.12 3.77
C LEU A 161 6.65 0.71 4.85
N LEU A 162 5.38 1.05 4.71
CA LEU A 162 4.34 0.66 5.67
C LEU A 162 4.27 -0.86 5.86
N LEU A 163 4.34 -1.63 4.77
CA LEU A 163 4.34 -3.09 4.86
C LEU A 163 5.62 -3.62 5.52
N PHE A 164 6.78 -3.01 5.30
CA PHE A 164 7.98 -3.34 6.07
C PHE A 164 7.81 -3.05 7.57
N TRP A 165 7.21 -1.92 7.91
CA TRP A 165 6.94 -1.52 9.29
C TRP A 165 5.96 -2.48 9.99
N LEU A 166 4.92 -2.93 9.26
CA LEU A 166 3.90 -3.85 9.75
C LEU A 166 4.37 -5.32 9.78
N LEU A 167 5.42 -5.68 9.05
CA LEU A 167 5.90 -7.06 8.95
C LEU A 167 6.22 -7.74 10.29
N PRO A 168 6.92 -7.13 11.27
CA PRO A 168 7.15 -7.76 12.57
C PRO A 168 5.84 -8.04 13.34
N TYR A 169 4.88 -7.11 13.32
CA TYR A 169 3.56 -7.31 13.93
C TYR A 169 2.79 -8.44 13.24
N PHE A 170 2.85 -8.48 11.91
CA PHE A 170 2.19 -9.52 11.13
C PHE A 170 2.76 -10.91 11.46
N ARG A 171 4.09 -11.05 11.54
CA ARG A 171 4.75 -12.31 11.92
C ARG A 171 4.36 -12.76 13.32
N ALA A 172 4.30 -11.82 14.27
CA ALA A 172 3.84 -12.09 15.63
C ALA A 172 2.38 -12.60 15.64
N ALA A 173 1.49 -11.96 14.87
CA ALA A 173 0.08 -12.32 14.82
C ALA A 173 -0.19 -13.68 14.17
N VAL A 174 0.62 -14.09 13.17
CA VAL A 174 0.43 -15.35 12.43
C VAL A 174 1.01 -16.58 13.16
N GLY A 175 1.78 -16.38 14.24
CA GLY A 175 2.31 -17.47 15.05
C GLY A 175 3.43 -18.25 14.36
N ASN A 176 4.34 -17.53 13.69
CA ASN A 176 5.71 -18.03 13.54
C ASN A 176 6.46 -17.66 14.82
N ASP A 177 7.03 -18.67 15.46
CA ASP A 177 7.56 -18.65 16.83
C ASP A 177 8.42 -17.42 17.15
N THR A 178 8.19 -16.87 18.35
CA THR A 178 9.08 -15.95 19.06
C THR A 178 9.50 -14.70 18.28
N VAL A 179 8.57 -13.77 18.01
CA VAL A 179 9.00 -12.36 18.04
C VAL A 179 9.31 -12.09 19.50
N GLY A 180 10.57 -12.27 19.88
CA GLY A 180 11.09 -11.77 21.14
C GLY A 180 10.74 -10.29 21.28
N PRO A 181 10.81 -9.71 22.49
CA PRO A 181 10.54 -8.30 22.67
C PRO A 181 11.35 -7.48 21.65
N PHE A 182 10.70 -6.50 20.99
CA PHE A 182 11.37 -5.62 20.03
C PHE A 182 12.68 -5.11 20.64
N THR A 183 13.79 -5.29 19.93
CA THR A 183 15.10 -4.81 20.39
C THR A 183 15.14 -3.29 20.40
N ASP A 184 16.05 -2.68 21.17
CA ASP A 184 16.13 -1.22 21.24
C ASP A 184 16.41 -0.61 19.86
N LEU A 185 17.30 -1.25 19.08
CA LEU A 185 17.55 -0.86 17.70
C LEU A 185 16.28 -0.96 16.83
N GLN A 186 15.50 -2.03 16.97
CA GLN A 186 14.23 -2.15 16.24
C GLN A 186 13.23 -1.05 16.63
N VAL A 187 13.14 -0.72 17.92
CA VAL A 187 12.27 0.36 18.41
C VAL A 187 12.71 1.70 17.83
N VAL A 188 14.00 2.01 17.84
CA VAL A 188 14.52 3.26 17.27
C VAL A 188 14.26 3.33 15.77
N VAL A 189 14.62 2.28 15.01
CA VAL A 189 14.44 2.24 13.56
C VAL A 189 12.95 2.34 13.17
N LEU A 190 12.08 1.56 13.82
CA LEU A 190 10.63 1.61 13.55
C LEU A 190 9.99 2.91 14.03
N GLY A 191 10.51 3.53 15.10
CA GLY A 191 10.07 4.84 15.58
C GLY A 191 10.41 5.94 14.59
N LEU A 192 11.66 6.00 14.11
CA LEU A 192 12.08 6.94 13.06
C LEU A 192 11.27 6.74 11.77
N MET A 193 11.06 5.48 11.38
CA MET A 193 10.26 5.13 10.21
C MET A 193 8.78 5.51 10.36
N ALA A 194 8.21 5.44 11.57
CA ALA A 194 6.86 5.91 11.86
C ALA A 194 6.74 7.43 11.68
N ILE A 195 7.75 8.20 12.09
CA ILE A 195 7.83 9.65 11.82
C ILE A 195 7.83 9.90 10.32
N VAL A 196 8.72 9.24 9.57
CA VAL A 196 8.79 9.39 8.11
C VAL A 196 7.43 9.07 7.49
N LEU A 197 6.86 7.90 7.79
CA LEU A 197 5.61 7.42 7.22
C LEU A 197 4.41 8.32 7.51
N ALA A 198 4.31 8.85 8.73
CA ALA A 198 3.20 9.73 9.12
C ALA A 198 3.15 11.02 8.30
N PHE A 199 4.31 11.52 7.83
CA PHE A 199 4.41 12.73 7.03
C PHE A 199 4.93 12.49 5.59
N ASN A 200 4.77 11.28 5.05
CA ASN A 200 5.20 10.95 3.69
C ASN A 200 4.02 11.04 2.70
N GLY A 201 3.02 10.17 2.85
CA GLY A 201 1.97 9.99 1.85
C GLY A 201 0.57 10.36 2.33
N PRO A 202 -0.37 10.67 1.42
CA PRO A 202 -1.77 10.95 1.78
C PRO A 202 -2.52 9.73 2.32
N VAL A 203 -2.09 8.52 1.98
CA VAL A 203 -2.84 7.28 2.28
C VAL A 203 -2.43 6.61 3.58
N ILE A 204 -1.19 6.84 4.05
CA ILE A 204 -0.64 6.17 5.24
C ILE A 204 -1.38 6.55 6.51
N PRO A 205 -1.64 7.84 6.80
CA PRO A 205 -2.35 8.20 8.02
C PRO A 205 -3.75 7.59 8.10
N GLY A 206 -4.51 7.62 6.99
CA GLY A 206 -5.82 6.98 6.91
C GLY A 206 -5.75 5.47 7.11
N ALA A 207 -4.76 4.80 6.50
CA ALA A 207 -4.61 3.35 6.62
C ALA A 207 -4.30 2.93 8.05
N ILE A 208 -3.39 3.66 8.74
CA ILE A 208 -3.04 3.39 10.14
C ILE A 208 -4.19 3.68 11.08
N VAL A 209 -4.98 4.74 10.87
CA VAL A 209 -6.16 5.01 11.69
C VAL A 209 -7.18 3.88 11.58
N VAL A 210 -7.47 3.39 10.37
CA VAL A 210 -8.40 2.26 10.18
C VAL A 210 -7.85 1.00 10.84
N LEU A 211 -6.57 0.69 10.65
CA LEU A 211 -5.93 -0.45 11.31
C LEU A 211 -5.97 -0.31 12.84
N GLY A 212 -5.73 0.88 13.37
CA GLY A 212 -5.82 1.18 14.79
C GLY A 212 -7.21 0.92 15.35
N ILE A 213 -8.26 1.41 14.68
CA ILE A 213 -9.66 1.15 15.04
C ILE A 213 -9.94 -0.37 15.05
N MET A 214 -9.50 -1.10 14.01
CA MET A 214 -9.69 -2.55 13.94
C MET A 214 -8.97 -3.30 15.07
N ILE A 215 -7.75 -2.89 15.41
CA ILE A 215 -6.99 -3.46 16.54
C ILE A 215 -7.72 -3.18 17.85
N LEU A 216 -8.23 -1.97 18.07
CA LEU A 216 -8.98 -1.60 19.27
C LEU A 216 -10.30 -2.40 19.40
N VAL A 217 -11.05 -2.54 18.30
CA VAL A 217 -12.27 -3.36 18.29
C VAL A 217 -11.96 -4.83 18.58
N GLY A 218 -10.91 -5.37 17.96
CA GLY A 218 -10.46 -6.75 18.21
C GLY A 218 -9.98 -6.97 19.66
N ALA A 219 -9.27 -6.00 20.22
CA ALA A 219 -8.83 -6.00 21.62
C ALA A 219 -10.02 -5.93 22.58
N GLY A 220 -10.97 -5.03 22.32
CA GLY A 220 -12.19 -4.89 23.12
C GLY A 220 -13.05 -6.16 23.10
N TYR A 221 -13.24 -6.76 21.93
CA TYR A 221 -13.94 -8.04 21.80
C TYR A 221 -13.23 -9.16 22.60
N HIS A 222 -11.91 -9.27 22.48
CA HIS A 222 -11.14 -10.27 23.22
C HIS A 222 -11.28 -10.13 24.73
N LEU A 223 -11.22 -8.89 25.27
CA LEU A 223 -11.44 -8.61 26.68
C LEU A 223 -12.88 -8.95 27.11
N PHE A 224 -13.87 -8.61 26.29
CA PHE A 224 -15.28 -8.91 26.55
C PHE A 224 -15.56 -10.41 26.63
N THR A 225 -14.85 -11.22 25.82
CA THR A 225 -14.94 -12.70 25.86
C THR A 225 -14.11 -13.36 26.97
N GLY A 226 -13.64 -12.61 27.97
CA GLY A 226 -12.88 -13.13 29.10
C GLY A 226 -11.37 -13.27 28.87
N GLY A 227 -10.85 -12.74 27.77
CA GLY A 227 -9.41 -12.70 27.51
C GLY A 227 -8.68 -11.65 28.37
N THR A 228 -7.36 -11.78 28.51
CA THR A 228 -6.55 -10.85 29.31
C THR A 228 -5.90 -9.75 28.47
N ALA A 229 -5.69 -8.57 29.07
CA ALA A 229 -4.94 -7.49 28.44
C ALA A 229 -3.48 -7.87 28.13
N SER A 230 -2.86 -8.70 28.98
CA SER A 230 -1.49 -9.21 28.76
C SER A 230 -1.37 -10.07 27.48
N ALA A 231 -2.41 -10.83 27.14
CA ALA A 231 -2.45 -11.60 25.89
C ALA A 231 -2.51 -10.69 24.64
N ILE A 232 -3.20 -9.55 24.73
CA ILE A 232 -3.23 -8.56 23.63
C ILE A 232 -1.86 -7.90 23.48
N VAL A 233 -1.30 -7.42 24.60
CA VAL A 233 0.02 -6.77 24.62
C VAL A 233 1.09 -7.70 24.06
N SER A 234 1.11 -8.97 24.45
CA SER A 234 2.06 -9.96 23.93
C SER A 234 1.88 -10.21 22.43
N ARG A 235 0.65 -10.32 21.91
CA ARG A 235 0.39 -10.45 20.46
C ARG A 235 0.86 -9.25 19.63
N LEU A 236 0.90 -8.07 20.24
CA LEU A 236 1.43 -6.85 19.62
C LEU A 236 2.95 -6.67 19.83
N GLY A 237 3.65 -7.72 20.29
CA GLY A 237 5.10 -7.69 20.55
C GLY A 237 5.50 -7.00 21.86
N GLY A 238 4.63 -7.09 22.87
CA GLY A 238 4.86 -6.55 24.20
C GLY A 238 4.60 -5.05 24.31
N ARG A 239 5.00 -4.47 25.45
CA ARG A 239 4.83 -3.04 25.74
C ARG A 239 5.53 -2.15 24.70
N ARG A 240 6.66 -2.59 24.17
CA ARG A 240 7.45 -1.88 23.16
C ARG A 240 6.71 -1.80 21.83
N GLY A 241 6.20 -2.92 21.33
CA GLY A 241 5.41 -2.94 20.10
C GLY A 241 4.09 -2.18 20.24
N MET A 242 3.41 -2.31 21.37
CA MET A 242 2.21 -1.49 21.64
C MET A 242 2.55 0.01 21.70
N GLY A 243 3.65 0.39 22.35
CA GLY A 243 4.11 1.78 22.42
C GLY A 243 4.43 2.36 21.03
N LEU A 244 5.07 1.58 20.16
CA LEU A 244 5.33 1.96 18.76
C LEU A 244 4.03 2.15 17.96
N LEU A 245 3.06 1.24 18.10
CA LEU A 245 1.74 1.37 17.46
C LEU A 245 1.00 2.62 17.92
N LEU A 246 0.99 2.89 19.23
CA LEU A 246 0.37 4.09 19.80
C LEU A 246 1.06 5.36 19.31
N PHE A 247 2.40 5.39 19.36
CA PHE A 247 3.20 6.51 18.85
C PHE A 247 2.90 6.78 17.37
N PHE A 248 2.92 5.75 16.52
CA PHE A 248 2.63 5.91 15.10
C PHE A 248 1.18 6.34 14.84
N GLY A 249 0.22 5.79 15.59
CA GLY A 249 -1.19 6.18 15.54
C GLY A 249 -1.40 7.65 15.88
N LEU A 250 -0.75 8.15 16.94
CA LEU A 250 -0.83 9.56 17.35
C LEU A 250 -0.23 10.49 16.29
N LEU A 251 0.92 10.13 15.71
CA LEU A 251 1.51 10.88 14.59
C LEU A 251 0.60 10.90 13.37
N CYS A 252 -0.07 9.79 13.04
CA CYS A 252 -1.03 9.73 11.94
C CYS A 252 -2.28 10.61 12.20
N LEU A 253 -2.79 10.63 13.43
CA LEU A 253 -3.89 11.51 13.81
C LEU A 253 -3.49 12.98 13.70
N TYR A 254 -2.29 13.33 14.18
CA TYR A 254 -1.73 14.67 14.02
C TYR A 254 -1.55 15.03 12.54
N SER A 255 -0.98 14.14 11.73
CA SER A 255 -0.82 14.31 10.28
C SER A 255 -2.15 14.54 9.55
N LEU A 256 -3.21 13.81 9.91
CA LEU A 256 -4.56 14.05 9.38
C LEU A 256 -5.11 15.41 9.82
N TYR A 257 -4.85 15.83 11.06
CA TYR A 257 -5.28 17.13 11.58
C TYR A 257 -4.66 18.28 10.79
N ILE A 258 -3.33 18.34 10.69
CA ILE A 258 -2.64 19.41 9.94
C ILE A 258 -2.93 19.34 8.44
N GLY A 259 -3.24 18.13 7.91
CA GLY A 259 -3.63 17.90 6.52
C GLY A 259 -4.91 18.65 6.09
N ARG A 260 -5.73 19.11 7.03
CA ARG A 260 -6.92 19.94 6.76
C ARG A 260 -6.57 21.27 6.10
N ASN A 261 -5.40 21.82 6.41
CA ASN A 261 -4.93 23.12 5.92
C ASN A 261 -4.27 23.03 4.53
N ASN A 262 -4.47 21.92 3.81
CA ASN A 262 -3.97 21.77 2.45
C ASN A 262 -4.67 22.74 1.48
N SER A 263 -3.91 23.61 0.83
CA SER A 263 -4.43 24.59 -0.13
C SER A 263 -4.96 23.98 -1.44
N GLU A 264 -4.70 22.69 -1.69
CA GLU A 264 -5.29 21.94 -2.82
C GLU A 264 -6.78 21.63 -2.63
N ASN A 265 -7.32 21.83 -1.41
CA ASN A 265 -8.75 21.73 -1.16
C ASN A 265 -9.43 23.03 -1.62
N PRO A 266 -10.45 22.96 -2.49
CA PRO A 266 -11.17 24.16 -2.93
C PRO A 266 -11.95 24.76 -1.75
N VAL A 267 -11.94 26.09 -1.67
CA VAL A 267 -12.70 26.86 -0.65
C VAL A 267 -14.20 26.59 -0.79
N ASP A 268 -14.70 26.57 -2.02
CA ASP A 268 -16.12 26.34 -2.34
C ASP A 268 -16.41 24.86 -2.68
N GLY A 269 -15.70 23.94 -2.03
CA GLY A 269 -15.91 22.51 -2.21
C GLY A 269 -17.22 22.00 -1.57
N PRO A 270 -17.69 20.80 -1.96
CA PRO A 270 -18.85 20.18 -1.32
C PRO A 270 -18.65 20.01 0.18
N THR A 271 -19.74 20.16 0.93
CA THR A 271 -19.82 19.88 2.37
C THR A 271 -19.48 18.42 2.68
N LEU A 272 -19.18 18.11 3.94
CA LEU A 272 -18.86 16.74 4.34
C LEU A 272 -20.00 15.75 4.01
N TRP A 273 -21.26 16.16 4.21
CA TRP A 273 -22.40 15.31 3.90
C TRP A 273 -22.55 15.04 2.40
N GLU A 274 -22.35 16.06 1.55
CA GLU A 274 -22.36 15.90 0.10
C GLU A 274 -21.24 14.97 -0.38
N ARG A 275 -20.06 15.04 0.24
CA ARG A 275 -18.97 14.09 -0.02
C ARG A 275 -19.38 12.65 0.28
N TYR A 276 -20.08 12.39 1.39
CA TYR A 276 -20.60 11.04 1.68
C TYR A 276 -21.62 10.56 0.62
N LYS A 277 -22.46 11.45 0.08
CA LYS A 277 -23.38 11.11 -1.02
C LYS A 277 -22.67 10.71 -2.31
N LEU A 278 -21.43 11.19 -2.53
CA LEU A 278 -20.63 10.85 -3.71
C LEU A 278 -19.94 9.49 -3.60
N LEU A 279 -19.76 8.95 -2.38
CA LEU A 279 -19.06 7.67 -2.17
C LEU A 279 -19.67 6.47 -2.91
N PRO A 280 -21.00 6.22 -2.87
CA PRO A 280 -21.59 5.09 -3.59
C PRO A 280 -21.31 5.14 -5.09
N LEU A 281 -21.32 6.34 -5.67
CA LEU A 281 -21.02 6.55 -7.07
C LEU A 281 -19.53 6.33 -7.37
N GLY A 282 -18.63 6.75 -6.47
CA GLY A 282 -17.21 6.42 -6.53
C GLY A 282 -16.94 4.92 -6.50
N VAL A 283 -17.62 4.18 -5.61
CA VAL A 283 -17.52 2.71 -5.55
C VAL A 283 -18.05 2.07 -6.83
N PHE A 284 -19.19 2.56 -7.34
CA PHE A 284 -19.76 2.09 -8.59
C PHE A 284 -18.75 2.25 -9.73
N TYR A 285 -18.21 3.44 -9.97
CA TYR A 285 -17.25 3.67 -11.05
C TYR A 285 -15.94 2.91 -10.88
N GLN A 286 -15.48 2.73 -9.64
CA GLN A 286 -14.27 1.95 -9.38
C GLN A 286 -14.45 0.47 -9.77
N VAL A 287 -15.67 -0.07 -9.67
CA VAL A 287 -16.01 -1.44 -10.08
C VAL A 287 -16.43 -1.49 -11.55
N THR A 288 -17.23 -0.57 -12.07
CA THR A 288 -17.80 -0.69 -13.42
C THR A 288 -16.97 -0.05 -14.53
N GLY A 289 -16.03 0.85 -14.19
CA GLY A 289 -15.29 1.62 -15.19
C GLY A 289 -14.40 0.77 -16.10
N LYS A 290 -13.77 -0.28 -15.56
CA LYS A 290 -12.99 -1.28 -16.31
C LYS A 290 -13.10 -2.65 -15.63
N LEU A 291 -12.71 -3.72 -16.32
CA LEU A 291 -12.83 -5.09 -15.82
C LEU A 291 -11.74 -5.52 -14.82
N GLY A 292 -10.63 -4.80 -14.72
CA GLY A 292 -9.48 -5.21 -13.89
C GLY A 292 -9.84 -5.45 -12.43
N LEU A 293 -10.41 -4.44 -11.74
CA LEU A 293 -10.79 -4.59 -10.33
C LEU A 293 -11.92 -5.61 -10.11
N PRO A 294 -13.02 -5.64 -10.90
CA PRO A 294 -14.02 -6.70 -10.82
C PRO A 294 -13.45 -8.11 -10.95
N LEU A 295 -12.54 -8.33 -11.91
CA LEU A 295 -11.91 -9.63 -12.11
C LEU A 295 -11.02 -10.00 -10.93
N LEU A 296 -10.24 -9.05 -10.39
CA LEU A 296 -9.46 -9.28 -9.17
C LEU A 296 -10.38 -9.67 -8.00
N LEU A 297 -11.49 -8.96 -7.79
CA LEU A 297 -12.47 -9.28 -6.75
C LEU A 297 -13.08 -10.67 -6.97
N LEU A 298 -13.46 -10.99 -8.20
CA LEU A 298 -14.00 -12.31 -8.57
C LEU A 298 -12.99 -13.42 -8.27
N PHE A 299 -11.71 -13.23 -8.61
CA PHE A 299 -10.65 -14.20 -8.31
C PHE A 299 -10.42 -14.35 -6.81
N CYS A 300 -10.43 -13.26 -6.04
CA CYS A 300 -10.36 -13.32 -4.58
C CYS A 300 -11.53 -14.15 -4.00
N LEU A 301 -12.76 -13.92 -4.47
CA LEU A 301 -13.93 -14.68 -4.04
C LEU A 301 -13.86 -16.15 -4.47
N LEU A 302 -13.45 -16.43 -5.71
CA LEU A 302 -13.24 -17.78 -6.22
C LEU A 302 -12.21 -18.53 -5.38
N ASN A 303 -11.07 -17.90 -5.10
CA ASN A 303 -10.02 -18.47 -4.26
C ASN A 303 -10.56 -18.82 -2.87
N ASN A 304 -11.32 -17.91 -2.24
CA ASN A 304 -11.96 -18.15 -0.95
C ASN A 304 -12.94 -19.34 -0.99
N GLN A 305 -13.73 -19.49 -2.07
CA GLN A 305 -14.63 -20.62 -2.24
C GLN A 305 -13.88 -21.94 -2.44
N LEU A 306 -12.82 -21.96 -3.25
CA LEU A 306 -11.98 -23.14 -3.45
C LEU A 306 -11.29 -23.56 -2.14
N LEU A 307 -10.76 -22.59 -1.37
CA LEU A 307 -10.20 -22.85 -0.04
C LEU A 307 -11.24 -23.45 0.91
N LYS A 308 -12.49 -22.96 0.88
CA LYS A 308 -13.58 -23.50 1.71
C LYS A 308 -13.96 -24.92 1.31
N ARG A 309 -14.07 -25.19 0.01
CA ARG A 309 -14.59 -26.46 -0.54
C ARG A 309 -13.56 -27.59 -0.52
N PHE A 310 -12.32 -27.31 -0.94
CA PHE A 310 -11.31 -28.35 -1.14
C PHE A 310 -10.31 -28.46 0.02
N LEU A 311 -10.18 -27.42 0.84
CA LEU A 311 -9.20 -27.37 1.94
C LEU A 311 -9.86 -26.88 3.26
N PRO A 312 -11.00 -27.44 3.70
CA PRO A 312 -11.71 -26.97 4.89
C PRO A 312 -10.89 -27.12 6.18
N ASP A 313 -10.15 -28.24 6.32
CA ASP A 313 -9.46 -28.63 7.55
C ASP A 313 -8.05 -28.04 7.68
N HIS A 314 -7.51 -27.47 6.60
CA HIS A 314 -6.20 -26.84 6.60
C HIS A 314 -6.21 -25.52 7.39
N ALA A 315 -5.36 -25.43 8.42
CA ALA A 315 -5.25 -24.24 9.27
C ALA A 315 -4.90 -22.96 8.47
N ALA A 316 -3.96 -23.05 7.52
CA ALA A 316 -3.60 -21.92 6.67
C ALA A 316 -4.76 -21.50 5.72
N ALA A 317 -5.57 -22.44 5.24
CA ALA A 317 -6.78 -22.12 4.47
C ALA A 317 -7.80 -21.36 5.34
N ARG A 318 -8.04 -21.80 6.58
CA ARG A 318 -8.89 -21.07 7.54
C ARG A 318 -8.38 -19.64 7.77
N HIS A 319 -7.07 -19.48 7.96
CA HIS A 319 -6.45 -18.18 8.14
C HIS A 319 -6.63 -17.29 6.92
N LEU A 320 -6.36 -17.78 5.70
CA LEU A 320 -6.58 -17.01 4.47
C LEU A 320 -8.03 -16.52 4.34
N ARG A 321 -9.02 -17.37 4.62
CA ARG A 321 -10.44 -16.94 4.62
C ARG A 321 -10.70 -15.84 5.65
N MET A 322 -10.05 -15.89 6.81
CA MET A 322 -10.13 -14.84 7.82
C MET A 322 -9.46 -13.54 7.33
N VAL A 323 -8.30 -13.63 6.67
CA VAL A 323 -7.62 -12.47 6.08
C VAL A 323 -8.54 -11.76 5.09
N LEU A 324 -9.21 -12.47 4.18
CA LEU A 324 -10.12 -11.83 3.23
C LEU A 324 -11.27 -11.08 3.93
N ARG A 325 -11.83 -11.64 5.01
CA ARG A 325 -12.87 -10.95 5.80
C ARG A 325 -12.34 -9.65 6.40
N TRP A 326 -11.14 -9.68 6.96
CA TRP A 326 -10.50 -8.48 7.52
C TRP A 326 -10.11 -7.47 6.44
N VAL A 327 -9.69 -7.92 5.25
CA VAL A 327 -9.51 -7.05 4.09
C VAL A 327 -10.82 -6.37 3.70
N GLY A 328 -11.95 -7.09 3.74
CA GLY A 328 -13.28 -6.51 3.51
C GLY A 328 -13.65 -5.44 4.55
N TRP A 329 -13.43 -5.70 5.84
CA TRP A 329 -13.66 -4.72 6.90
C TRP A 329 -12.74 -3.50 6.80
N PHE A 330 -11.46 -3.73 6.48
CA PHE A 330 -10.50 -2.66 6.23
C PHE A 330 -10.93 -1.81 5.04
N ALA A 331 -11.33 -2.43 3.93
CA ALA A 331 -11.80 -1.73 2.74
C ALA A 331 -13.02 -0.84 3.05
N LEU A 332 -14.00 -1.38 3.79
CA LEU A 332 -15.18 -0.63 4.21
C LEU A 332 -14.80 0.57 5.09
N GLY A 333 -14.04 0.34 6.17
CA GLY A 333 -13.61 1.40 7.08
C GLY A 333 -12.77 2.48 6.39
N TYR A 334 -11.89 2.06 5.47
CA TYR A 334 -11.03 2.97 4.71
C TYR A 334 -11.83 3.84 3.74
N VAL A 335 -12.76 3.24 2.98
CA VAL A 335 -13.63 3.99 2.05
C VAL A 335 -14.50 5.00 2.80
N LEU A 336 -15.05 4.62 3.97
CA LEU A 336 -15.85 5.52 4.81
C LEU A 336 -15.02 6.68 5.38
N LEU A 337 -13.70 6.53 5.52
CA LEU A 337 -12.82 7.58 6.02
C LEU A 337 -12.41 8.61 4.95
N LEU A 338 -12.52 8.27 3.65
CA LEU A 338 -12.08 9.13 2.54
C LEU A 338 -12.69 10.56 2.55
N PRO A 339 -14.00 10.77 2.81
CA PRO A 339 -14.58 12.12 2.81
C PRO A 339 -13.94 13.09 3.81
N LEU A 340 -13.35 12.57 4.88
CA LEU A 340 -12.66 13.35 5.91
C LEU A 340 -11.33 13.93 5.42
N GLY A 341 -10.75 13.35 4.37
CA GLY A 341 -9.47 13.77 3.79
C GLY A 341 -9.53 15.00 2.87
N GLY A 342 -10.73 15.57 2.64
CA GLY A 342 -10.92 16.69 1.74
C GLY A 342 -11.60 16.31 0.42
N TYR A 343 -11.93 17.32 -0.38
CA TYR A 343 -12.43 17.16 -1.75
C TYR A 343 -11.41 17.76 -2.71
N ARG A 344 -11.28 17.17 -3.91
CA ARG A 344 -10.43 17.70 -4.97
C ARG A 344 -11.18 17.64 -6.29
N VAL A 345 -11.10 18.70 -7.09
CA VAL A 345 -11.86 18.85 -8.34
C VAL A 345 -11.56 17.71 -9.32
N TYR A 346 -10.31 17.25 -9.40
CA TYR A 346 -9.89 16.14 -10.27
C TYR A 346 -10.24 14.74 -9.72
N ARG A 347 -10.90 14.65 -8.57
CA ARG A 347 -11.41 13.41 -7.95
C ARG A 347 -12.87 13.62 -7.51
N PRO A 348 -13.80 13.82 -8.47
CA PRO A 348 -15.17 14.24 -8.17
C PRO A 348 -15.94 13.23 -7.31
N TYR A 349 -15.56 11.95 -7.31
CA TYR A 349 -16.23 10.91 -6.53
C TYR A 349 -15.40 10.36 -5.37
N LEU A 350 -14.34 11.09 -4.96
CA LEU A 350 -13.40 10.78 -3.86
C LEU A 350 -12.54 9.52 -4.07
N LEU A 351 -13.14 8.44 -4.57
CA LEU A 351 -12.46 7.22 -4.94
C LEU A 351 -11.77 7.40 -6.29
N ARG A 352 -10.48 7.11 -6.29
CA ARG A 352 -9.62 6.97 -7.45
C ARG A 352 -8.56 5.94 -7.10
N ARG A 353 -7.95 5.30 -8.10
CA ARG A 353 -6.92 4.26 -7.90
C ARG A 353 -5.88 4.60 -6.82
N ASP A 354 -5.44 5.86 -6.76
CA ASP A 354 -4.40 6.33 -5.85
C ASP A 354 -4.92 6.45 -4.41
N THR A 355 -6.17 6.90 -4.23
CA THR A 355 -6.78 6.99 -2.89
C THR A 355 -7.10 5.63 -2.33
N VAL A 356 -7.60 4.69 -3.15
CA VAL A 356 -7.94 3.33 -2.69
C VAL A 356 -6.76 2.35 -2.78
N LEU A 357 -5.54 2.83 -3.02
CA LEU A 357 -4.37 1.97 -3.20
C LEU A 357 -4.11 1.00 -2.03
N PRO A 358 -4.30 1.37 -0.74
CA PRO A 358 -4.17 0.40 0.36
C PRO A 358 -5.13 -0.79 0.22
N VAL A 359 -6.35 -0.55 -0.28
CA VAL A 359 -7.35 -1.60 -0.52
C VAL A 359 -6.96 -2.47 -1.71
N ILE A 360 -6.56 -1.86 -2.82
CA ILE A 360 -6.09 -2.58 -4.02
C ILE A 360 -4.91 -3.48 -3.65
N LEU A 361 -3.93 -2.95 -2.92
CA LEU A 361 -2.75 -3.70 -2.52
C LEU A 361 -3.09 -4.87 -1.59
N ALA A 362 -4.05 -4.70 -0.68
CA ALA A 362 -4.52 -5.78 0.19
C ALA A 362 -5.22 -6.90 -0.61
N LEU A 363 -6.01 -6.55 -1.63
CA LEU A 363 -6.64 -7.51 -2.54
C LEU A 363 -5.61 -8.25 -3.41
N VAL A 364 -4.64 -7.51 -3.97
CA VAL A 364 -3.52 -8.08 -4.73
C VAL A 364 -2.71 -9.04 -3.86
N ALA A 365 -2.38 -8.65 -2.63
CA ALA A 365 -1.70 -9.50 -1.67
C ALA A 365 -2.51 -10.78 -1.39
N PHE A 366 -3.80 -10.66 -1.08
CA PHE A 366 -4.66 -11.81 -0.84
C PHE A 366 -4.73 -12.75 -2.06
N TYR A 367 -4.91 -12.21 -3.26
CA TYR A 367 -4.91 -12.98 -4.51
C TYR A 367 -3.62 -13.81 -4.61
N GLY A 368 -2.44 -13.20 -4.58
CA GLY A 368 -1.20 -13.95 -4.82
C GLY A 368 -0.93 -15.01 -3.75
N ILE A 369 -1.20 -14.72 -2.47
CA ILE A 369 -1.00 -15.72 -1.40
C ILE A 369 -1.99 -16.87 -1.53
N SER A 370 -3.26 -16.58 -1.76
CA SER A 370 -4.29 -17.60 -1.89
C SER A 370 -4.12 -18.44 -3.16
N SER A 371 -3.73 -17.82 -4.29
CA SER A 371 -3.41 -18.52 -5.54
C SER A 371 -2.20 -19.44 -5.40
N TYR A 372 -1.13 -18.96 -4.77
CA TYR A 372 0.03 -19.78 -4.46
C TYR A 372 -0.35 -20.99 -3.59
N TYR A 373 -1.16 -20.77 -2.55
CA TYR A 373 -1.61 -21.84 -1.66
C TYR A 373 -2.45 -22.88 -2.40
N LEU A 374 -3.41 -22.45 -3.21
CA LEU A 374 -4.27 -23.33 -4.01
C LEU A 374 -3.46 -24.14 -5.04
N LEU A 375 -2.53 -23.53 -5.77
CA LEU A 375 -1.65 -24.24 -6.71
C LEU A 375 -0.78 -25.29 -6.02
N THR A 376 -0.45 -25.07 -4.74
CA THR A 376 0.34 -26.03 -3.96
C THR A 376 -0.52 -27.22 -3.51
N TYR A 377 -1.70 -26.96 -2.95
CA TYR A 377 -2.45 -27.96 -2.18
C TYR A 377 -3.72 -28.52 -2.86
N LEU A 378 -4.20 -27.95 -3.97
CA LEU A 378 -5.35 -28.52 -4.67
C LEU A 378 -5.07 -29.93 -5.23
N PRO A 379 -6.09 -30.82 -5.33
CA PRO A 379 -5.98 -32.08 -6.05
C PRO A 379 -5.61 -31.88 -7.52
N ALA A 380 -4.92 -32.85 -8.13
CA ALA A 380 -4.30 -32.71 -9.46
C ALA A 380 -5.24 -32.15 -10.55
N ARG A 381 -6.47 -32.69 -10.66
CA ARG A 381 -7.46 -32.22 -11.64
C ARG A 381 -7.90 -30.77 -11.40
N ALA A 382 -8.28 -30.43 -10.17
CA ALA A 382 -8.68 -29.07 -9.81
C ALA A 382 -7.51 -28.07 -9.94
N LYS A 383 -6.29 -28.51 -9.60
CA LYS A 383 -5.06 -27.75 -9.75
C LYS A 383 -4.78 -27.39 -11.22
N ALA A 384 -4.98 -28.32 -12.15
CA ALA A 384 -4.75 -28.06 -13.57
C ALA A 384 -5.72 -26.99 -14.11
N TRP A 385 -7.01 -27.13 -13.81
CA TRP A 385 -8.03 -26.11 -14.16
C TRP A 385 -7.71 -24.75 -13.55
N TYR A 386 -7.35 -24.75 -12.26
CA TYR A 386 -7.01 -23.52 -11.55
C TYR A 386 -5.75 -22.85 -12.11
N ALA A 387 -4.72 -23.61 -12.44
CA ALA A 387 -3.51 -23.10 -13.09
C ALA A 387 -3.84 -22.47 -14.45
N GLY A 388 -4.68 -23.13 -15.26
CA GLY A 388 -5.18 -22.56 -16.51
C GLY A 388 -5.92 -21.23 -16.29
N ALA A 389 -6.81 -21.17 -15.30
CA ALA A 389 -7.53 -19.94 -14.96
C ALA A 389 -6.60 -18.79 -14.53
N VAL A 390 -5.59 -19.08 -13.69
CA VAL A 390 -4.58 -18.09 -13.27
C VAL A 390 -3.74 -17.61 -14.46
N LEU A 391 -3.36 -18.50 -15.39
CA LEU A 391 -2.65 -18.12 -16.60
C LEU A 391 -3.50 -17.21 -17.49
N VAL A 392 -4.76 -17.57 -17.75
CA VAL A 392 -5.69 -16.74 -18.54
C VAL A 392 -5.88 -15.37 -17.89
N PHE A 393 -6.06 -15.33 -16.57
CA PHE A 393 -6.18 -14.07 -15.84
C PHE A 393 -4.92 -13.22 -15.93
N GLY A 394 -3.73 -13.83 -15.79
CA GLY A 394 -2.46 -13.13 -15.91
C GLY A 394 -2.15 -12.63 -17.33
N VAL A 395 -2.66 -13.29 -18.38
CA VAL A 395 -2.51 -12.83 -19.77
C VAL A 395 -3.53 -11.74 -20.13
N PHE A 396 -4.71 -11.79 -19.53
CA PHE A 396 -5.78 -10.83 -19.78
C PHE A 396 -5.53 -9.47 -19.11
N LEU A 397 -4.85 -9.49 -17.96
CA LEU A 397 -4.42 -8.29 -17.23
C LEU A 397 -3.24 -7.61 -17.90
#